data_AF-Q95160-F1
#
_entry.id   AF-Q95160-F1
#
_cell.length_a   1.000
_cell.length_b   1.000
_cell.length_c   1.000
_cell.angle_alpha   90.00
_cell.angle_beta   90.00
_cell.angle_gamma   90.00
#
_symmetry.space_group_name_H-M   'P 1'
#
loop_
_entity.id
_entity.type
_entity.pdbx_description
1 polymer ?
#
loop_
_entity_poly.entity_id
_entity_poly.type
_entity_poly.pdbx_seq_one_letter_code
_entity_poly.pdbx_strand_id
1 'polypeptide(L)' 'LVCEEGCMVVVDTGASYISGPTSSLRLLMDTLGAQELSTNEYVVNCNQVPTLPDISFHL' A
#
# COMPACT_ATOMS: atom_id res chain seq x y z
N LEU A 1 2.56 11.56 -3.03
CA LEU A 1 1.32 11.10 -3.70
C LEU A 1 0.18 10.84 -2.73
N VAL A 2 0.44 10.22 -1.57
CA VAL A 2 -0.59 9.93 -0.56
C VAL A 2 -0.23 10.67 0.73
N CYS A 3 -1.22 11.29 1.40
CA CYS A 3 -1.04 11.97 2.69
C CYS A 3 -0.02 13.14 2.65
N GLU A 4 -0.01 13.95 1.58
CA GLU A 4 0.96 15.06 1.42
C GLU A 4 0.74 16.21 2.40
N GLU A 5 -0.51 16.53 2.72
CA GLU A 5 -0.89 17.57 3.70
C GLU A 5 -0.93 17.03 5.15
N GLY A 6 -0.40 15.82 5.36
CA GLY A 6 -0.57 15.07 6.60
C GLY A 6 -1.96 14.42 6.72
N CYS A 7 -2.05 13.43 7.59
CA CYS A 7 -3.27 12.67 7.84
C CYS A 7 -3.22 12.04 9.23
N MET A 8 -4.40 11.67 9.74
CA MET A 8 -4.48 10.92 10.99
C MET A 8 -4.13 9.45 10.73
N VAL A 9 -3.44 8.84 11.69
CA VAL A 9 -3.06 7.44 11.68
C VAL A 9 -3.44 6.78 13.01
N VAL A 10 -3.75 5.50 12.97
CA VAL A 10 -4.01 4.67 14.15
C VAL A 10 -3.05 3.48 14.12
N VAL A 11 -2.41 3.21 15.25
CA VAL A 11 -1.63 1.97 15.45
C VAL A 11 -2.57 0.92 16.04
N ASP A 12 -3.05 0.02 15.19
CA ASP A 12 -3.99 -1.04 15.56
C ASP A 12 -3.29 -2.40 15.53
N THR A 13 -2.98 -2.94 16.71
CA THR A 13 -2.36 -4.28 16.85
C THR A 13 -3.30 -5.42 16.45
N GLY A 14 -4.59 -5.15 16.27
CA GLY A 14 -5.59 -6.10 15.80
C GLY A 14 -5.67 -6.22 14.28
N ALA A 15 -4.96 -5.37 13.51
CA ALA A 15 -4.98 -5.37 12.06
C ALA A 15 -3.79 -6.14 11.46
N SER A 16 -4.04 -6.95 10.43
CA SER A 16 -2.98 -7.68 9.71
C SER A 16 -2.32 -6.87 8.58
N TYR A 17 -3.00 -5.83 8.08
CA TYR A 17 -2.59 -5.06 6.90
C TYR A 17 -2.55 -3.57 7.17
N ILE A 18 -1.70 -2.87 6.42
CA ILE A 18 -1.73 -1.40 6.31
C ILE A 18 -2.97 -1.02 5.53
N SER A 19 -3.88 -0.28 6.16
CA SER A 19 -5.14 0.16 5.58
C SER A 19 -5.16 1.67 5.38
N GLY A 20 -5.90 2.13 4.37
CA GLY A 20 -6.02 3.54 4.03
C GLY A 20 -7.12 3.79 3.00
N PRO A 21 -7.27 5.02 2.50
CA PRO A 21 -8.26 5.33 1.47
C PRO A 21 -8.06 4.47 0.21
N THR A 22 -9.15 3.86 -0.28
CA THR A 22 -9.11 2.93 -1.43
C THR A 22 -8.48 3.55 -2.68
N SER A 23 -8.75 4.82 -2.96
CA SER A 23 -8.17 5.53 -4.10
C SER A 23 -6.65 5.65 -4.00
N SER A 24 -6.14 5.93 -2.80
CA SER A 24 -4.70 6.03 -2.53
C SER A 24 -4.00 4.68 -2.64
N LEU A 25 -4.61 3.63 -2.09
CA LEU A 25 -4.05 2.28 -2.16
C LEU A 25 -4.08 1.73 -3.60
N ARG A 26 -5.14 1.97 -4.37
CA ARG A 26 -5.18 1.59 -5.80
C ARG A 26 -4.04 2.22 -6.59
N LEU A 27 -3.85 3.52 -6.45
CA LEU A 27 -2.76 4.23 -7.12
C LEU A 27 -1.37 3.67 -6.72
N LEU A 28 -1.18 3.34 -5.44
CA LEU A 28 0.04 2.71 -4.95
C LEU A 28 0.25 1.32 -5.58
N MET A 29 -0.77 0.46 -5.60
CA MET A 29 -0.68 -0.89 -6.17
C MET A 29 -0.37 -0.85 -7.67
N ASP A 30 -1.01 0.05 -8.42
CA ASP A 30 -0.72 0.27 -9.84
C ASP A 30 0.74 0.70 -10.05
N THR A 31 1.27 1.57 -9.18
CA THR A 31 2.67 2.05 -9.23
C THR A 31 3.67 0.92 -8.94
N LEU A 32 3.32 0.02 -8.02
CA LEU A 32 4.14 -1.15 -7.69
C LEU A 32 4.06 -2.26 -8.76
N GLY A 33 3.18 -2.12 -9.77
CA GLY A 33 2.90 -3.17 -10.74
C GLY A 33 2.21 -4.38 -10.13
N ALA A 34 1.51 -4.20 -9.01
CA ALA A 34 0.74 -5.26 -8.38
C ALA A 34 -0.53 -5.55 -9.17
N GLN A 35 -0.88 -6.83 -9.29
CA GLN A 35 -2.07 -7.28 -10.00
C GLN A 35 -3.21 -7.51 -9.02
N GLU A 36 -4.39 -6.98 -9.33
CA GLU A 36 -5.61 -7.28 -8.57
C GLU A 36 -6.01 -8.75 -8.82
N LEU A 37 -6.04 -9.55 -7.74
CA LEU A 37 -6.46 -10.95 -7.77
C LEU A 37 -7.96 -11.08 -7.45
N SER A 38 -8.43 -10.28 -6.50
CA SER A 38 -9.83 -10.17 -6.09
C SER A 38 -10.10 -8.75 -5.61
N THR A 39 -11.35 -8.40 -5.33
CA THR A 39 -11.72 -7.04 -4.91
C THR A 39 -10.88 -6.59 -3.70
N ASN A 40 -10.01 -5.60 -3.92
CA ASN A 40 -9.07 -5.06 -2.92
C ASN A 40 -7.98 -6.04 -2.43
N GLU A 41 -7.72 -7.13 -3.16
CA GLU A 41 -6.59 -8.03 -2.92
C GLU A 41 -5.61 -7.96 -4.08
N TYR A 42 -4.34 -7.68 -3.77
CA TYR A 42 -3.29 -7.46 -4.75
C TYR A 42 -2.14 -8.45 -4.56
N VAL A 43 -1.55 -8.88 -5.67
CA VAL A 43 -0.41 -9.79 -5.69
C VAL A 43 0.73 -9.21 -6.52
N VAL A 44 1.96 -9.56 -6.16
CA VAL A 44 3.18 -9.24 -6.92
C VAL A 44 3.94 -10.52 -7.24
N ASN A 45 4.73 -10.50 -8.32
CA ASN A 45 5.64 -11.61 -8.59
C ASN A 45 6.76 -11.62 -7.54
N CYS A 46 6.90 -12.72 -6.80
CA CYS A 46 7.93 -12.85 -5.75
C CYS A 46 9.36 -12.56 -6.27
N ASN A 47 9.63 -12.83 -7.55
CA ASN A 47 10.94 -12.56 -8.16
C ASN A 47 11.21 -11.06 -8.35
N GLN A 48 10.17 -10.22 -8.37
CA GLN A 48 10.28 -8.78 -8.52
C GLN A 48 10.36 -8.05 -7.17
N VAL A 49 10.09 -8.74 -6.04
CA VAL A 49 10.13 -8.13 -4.69
C VAL A 49 11.44 -7.38 -4.41
N PRO A 50 12.64 -7.90 -4.77
CA PRO A 50 13.89 -7.16 -4.53
C PRO A 50 14.03 -5.85 -5.33
N THR A 51 13.17 -5.62 -6.31
CA THR A 51 13.16 -4.40 -7.15
C THR A 51 12.08 -3.39 -6.74
N LEU A 52 11.21 -3.76 -5.81
CA LEU A 52 10.17 -2.85 -5.31
C LEU A 52 10.80 -1.75 -4.45
N PRO A 53 10.25 -0.53 -4.49
CA PRO A 53 10.73 0.57 -3.65
C PRO A 53 10.33 0.37 -2.20
N ASP A 54 11.10 0.96 -1.29
CA ASP A 54 10.72 1.10 0.12
C ASP A 54 9.52 2.05 0.27
N ILE A 55 8.61 1.71 1.18
CA ILE A 55 7.53 2.61 1.62
C ILE A 55 7.95 3.23 2.95
N SER A 56 8.06 4.56 2.97
CA SER A 56 8.42 5.32 4.18
C SER A 56 7.19 6.01 4.75
N PHE A 57 7.01 5.91 6.07
CA PHE A 57 6.01 6.67 6.82
C PHE A 57 6.74 7.76 7.61
N HIS A 58 6.37 9.01 7.38
CA HIS A 58 6.84 10.16 8.16
C HIS A 58 5.76 10.51 9.18
N LEU A 59 6.12 10.46 10.46
CA LEU A 59 5.24 10.63 11.61
C LEU A 59 5.66 11.84 12.43
#